data_AF-A0A4Z0EKF8-F1
#
_entry.id   AF-A0A4Z0EKF8-F1
#
_cell.length_a   1.000
_cell.length_b   1.000
_cell.length_c   1.000
_cell.angle_alpha   90.00
_cell.angle_beta   90.00
_cell.angle_gamma   90.00
#
_symmetry.space_group_name_H-M   'P 1'
#
loop_
_entity.id
_entity.type
_entity.pdbx_description
1 polymer ?
#
loop_
_entity_poly.entity_id
_entity_poly.type
_entity_poly.pdbx_seq_one_letter_code
_entity_poly.pdbx_strand_id
1 'polypeptide(L)'
;MRILLVAIGLGTMLAACQSATIPSEQTTRGQAPTPGALTTEDARAAVRRYLGTQPDSALYVLPSASILDADGSWQVLVPRTDWTNRMPNKAAFDVDKATGTVTRRAVK
;
A
#
# COMPACT_ATOMS: atom_id res chain seq x y z
N MET A 1 58.31 -3.27 -27.70
CA MET A 1 59.44 -4.08 -27.21
C MET A 1 59.58 -3.90 -25.71
N ARG A 2 58.98 -4.81 -24.93
CA ARG A 2 59.50 -5.43 -23.69
C ARG A 2 58.34 -6.15 -22.99
N ILE A 3 58.43 -7.47 -23.12
CA ILE A 3 57.60 -8.53 -22.54
C ILE A 3 58.14 -8.82 -21.14
N LEU A 4 57.27 -9.03 -20.15
CA LEU A 4 57.49 -9.84 -18.94
C LEU A 4 56.18 -9.79 -18.12
N LEU A 5 55.62 -10.83 -17.52
CA LEU A 5 55.84 -12.28 -17.54
C LEU A 5 54.60 -12.87 -16.83
N VAL A 6 54.13 -14.00 -17.34
CA VAL A 6 53.03 -14.83 -16.83
C VAL A 6 53.23 -15.24 -15.37
N ALA A 7 52.15 -15.25 -14.58
CA ALA A 7 51.98 -16.19 -13.48
C ALA A 7 50.52 -16.65 -13.40
N ILE A 8 50.31 -17.90 -13.78
CA ILE A 8 49.06 -18.66 -13.69
C ILE A 8 48.84 -19.01 -12.22
N GLY A 9 47.76 -18.50 -11.63
CA GLY A 9 47.24 -18.95 -10.35
C GLY A 9 45.98 -19.78 -10.56
N LEU A 10 46.14 -21.09 -10.75
CA LEU A 10 45.04 -22.06 -10.59
C LEU A 10 44.73 -22.16 -9.09
N GLY A 11 43.53 -21.76 -8.70
CA GLY A 11 43.03 -21.87 -7.33
C GLY A 11 41.52 -22.00 -7.33
N THR A 12 41.03 -23.18 -7.69
CA THR A 12 39.66 -23.61 -7.44
C THR A 12 39.38 -23.64 -5.94
N MET A 13 38.53 -22.75 -5.46
CA MET A 13 37.77 -22.94 -4.23
C MET A 13 36.36 -22.43 -4.49
N LEU A 14 35.47 -23.37 -4.85
CA LEU A 14 34.03 -23.20 -4.73
C LEU A 14 33.70 -23.07 -3.24
N ALA A 15 33.79 -21.86 -2.71
CA ALA A 15 33.10 -21.53 -1.47
C ALA A 15 31.67 -21.18 -1.85
N ALA A 16 30.78 -22.17 -1.74
CA ALA A 16 29.35 -21.96 -1.68
C ALA A 16 29.08 -20.96 -0.53
N CYS A 17 28.86 -19.69 -0.86
CA CYS A 17 28.17 -18.77 0.02
C CYS A 17 26.72 -19.23 0.09
N GLN A 18 26.50 -20.22 0.93
CA GLN A 18 25.22 -20.50 1.54
C GLN A 18 24.90 -19.24 2.35
N SER A 19 24.20 -18.28 1.74
CA SER A 19 23.50 -17.26 2.46
C SER A 19 22.51 -17.99 3.36
N ALA A 20 22.91 -18.18 4.61
CA ALA A 20 22.02 -18.59 5.67
C ALA A 20 20.79 -17.69 5.57
N THR A 21 19.66 -18.29 5.22
CA THR A 21 18.37 -17.65 5.37
C THR A 21 18.22 -17.45 6.87
N ILE A 22 18.57 -16.26 7.35
CA ILE A 22 18.04 -15.78 8.61
C ILE A 22 16.53 -15.76 8.38
N PRO A 23 15.72 -16.52 9.14
CA PRO A 23 14.31 -16.25 9.20
C PRO A 23 14.24 -14.80 9.67
N SER A 24 13.96 -13.88 8.75
CA SER A 24 13.43 -12.60 9.14
C SER A 24 12.12 -13.00 9.80
N GLU A 25 12.15 -13.11 11.13
CA GLU A 25 10.97 -12.84 11.91
C GLU A 25 10.51 -11.48 11.38
N GLN A 26 9.56 -11.52 10.45
CA GLN A 26 8.61 -10.46 10.32
C GLN A 26 7.98 -10.39 11.70
N THR A 27 8.62 -9.59 12.56
CA THR A 27 7.89 -8.74 13.46
C THR A 27 6.97 -7.94 12.53
N THR A 28 5.82 -8.53 12.20
CA THR A 28 4.58 -7.79 12.10
C THR A 28 4.54 -6.99 13.38
N ARG A 29 5.13 -5.79 13.32
CA ARG A 29 4.92 -4.73 14.30
C ARG A 29 3.41 -4.71 14.42
N GLY A 30 2.92 -5.24 15.55
CA GLY A 30 1.52 -5.57 15.73
C GLY A 30 0.72 -4.41 15.19
N GLN A 31 0.09 -4.62 14.04
CA GLN A 31 -0.84 -3.65 13.52
C GLN A 31 -1.89 -3.61 14.60
N ALA A 32 -1.90 -2.54 15.38
CA ALA A 32 -2.90 -2.34 16.42
C ALA A 32 -4.24 -2.70 15.78
N PRO A 33 -5.08 -3.50 16.45
CA PRO A 33 -6.35 -3.94 15.88
C PRO A 33 -7.00 -2.68 15.30
N THR A 34 -7.23 -2.70 13.99
CA THR A 34 -7.81 -1.53 13.33
C THR A 34 -9.16 -1.36 13.99
N PRO A 35 -9.41 -0.24 14.69
CA PRO A 35 -10.71 -0.03 15.30
C PRO A 35 -11.74 -0.15 14.18
N GLY A 36 -12.81 -0.91 14.43
CA GLY A 36 -13.92 -1.00 13.48
C GLY A 36 -14.40 0.39 13.08
N ALA A 37 -14.89 0.54 11.85
CA ALA A 37 -15.45 1.79 11.38
C ALA A 37 -16.92 1.91 11.81
N LEU A 38 -17.18 2.20 13.09
CA LEU A 38 -18.55 2.31 13.59
C LEU A 38 -19.22 3.64 13.21
N THR A 39 -18.42 4.67 12.92
CA THR A 39 -18.91 5.99 12.51
C THR A 39 -18.46 6.37 11.11
N THR A 40 -19.11 7.39 10.53
CA THR A 40 -18.70 7.99 9.25
C THR A 40 -17.30 8.61 9.33
N GLU A 41 -16.91 9.15 10.48
CA GLU A 41 -15.56 9.69 10.68
C GLU A 41 -14.51 8.57 10.73
N ASP A 42 -14.82 7.44 11.36
CA ASP A 42 -13.93 6.27 11.36
C ASP A 42 -13.74 5.72 9.94
N ALA A 43 -14.82 5.68 9.14
CA ALA A 43 -14.76 5.28 7.74
C ALA A 43 -13.87 6.22 6.93
N ARG A 44 -14.04 7.54 7.11
CA ARG A 44 -13.18 8.55 6.48
C ARG A 44 -11.73 8.41 6.90
N ALA A 45 -11.47 8.17 8.18
CA ALA A 45 -10.14 7.97 8.72
C ALA A 45 -9.48 6.68 8.21
N ALA A 46 -10.26 5.60 8.02
CA ALA A 46 -9.79 4.37 7.39
C ALA A 46 -9.38 4.62 5.93
N VAL A 47 -10.22 5.29 5.14
CA VAL A 47 -9.90 5.66 3.76
C VAL A 47 -8.70 6.61 3.69
N ARG A 48 -8.57 7.57 4.61
CA ARG A 48 -7.39 8.46 4.69
C ARG A 48 -6.10 7.66 4.86
N ARG A 49 -6.10 6.70 5.79
CA ARG A 49 -4.94 5.83 6.05
C ARG A 49 -4.61 4.98 4.82
N TYR A 50 -5.64 4.39 4.20
CA TYR A 50 -5.49 3.60 2.97
C TYR A 50 -4.91 4.45 1.82
N LEU A 51 -5.46 5.65 1.58
CA LEU A 51 -4.97 6.53 0.52
C LEU A 51 -3.55 7.01 0.79
N GLY A 52 -3.16 7.22 2.05
CA GLY A 52 -1.79 7.60 2.42
C GLY A 52 -0.71 6.58 2.02
N THR A 53 -1.09 5.33 1.73
CA THR A 53 -0.15 4.30 1.22
C THR A 53 -0.11 4.21 -0.30
N GLN A 54 -0.95 4.99 -1.01
CA GLN A 54 -1.02 4.99 -2.46
C GLN A 54 -0.09 6.05 -3.07
N PRO A 55 0.54 5.75 -4.22
CA PRO A 55 1.43 6.70 -4.89
C PRO A 55 0.69 7.92 -5.46
N ASP A 56 -0.61 7.80 -5.74
CA ASP A 56 -1.46 8.85 -6.32
C ASP A 56 -2.37 9.52 -5.28
N SER A 57 -2.03 9.43 -4.00
CA SER A 57 -2.82 9.95 -2.87
C SER A 57 -3.19 11.43 -3.00
N ALA A 58 -2.31 12.24 -3.58
CA ALA A 58 -2.52 13.67 -3.82
C ALA A 58 -3.68 14.00 -4.78
N LEU A 59 -4.13 13.02 -5.57
CA LEU A 59 -5.25 13.20 -6.51
C LEU A 59 -6.62 13.02 -5.83
N TYR A 60 -6.68 12.59 -4.57
CA TYR A 60 -7.95 12.31 -3.89
C TYR A 60 -8.36 13.46 -2.96
N VAL A 61 -9.57 13.98 -3.16
CA VAL A 61 -10.12 15.08 -2.35
C VAL A 61 -11.02 14.51 -1.25
N LEU A 62 -10.40 13.92 -0.24
CA LEU A 62 -11.10 13.23 0.85
C LEU A 62 -12.08 14.09 1.67
N PRO A 63 -11.81 15.39 1.96
CA PRO A 63 -12.77 16.24 2.67
C PRO A 63 -14.11 16.39 1.93
N SER A 64 -14.10 16.24 0.60
CA SER A 64 -15.30 16.31 -0.26
C SER A 64 -15.89 14.92 -0.55
N ALA A 65 -15.50 13.89 0.21
CA ALA A 65 -16.02 12.55 0.05
C ALA A 65 -17.46 12.44 0.57
N SER A 66 -18.29 11.73 -0.18
CA SER A 66 -19.63 11.33 0.25
C SER A 66 -19.53 9.96 0.91
N ILE A 67 -20.22 9.76 2.04
CA ILE A 67 -20.20 8.51 2.78
C ILE A 67 -21.64 8.01 2.86
N LEU A 68 -21.86 6.78 2.38
CA LEU A 68 -23.15 6.10 2.38
C LEU A 68 -23.06 4.90 3.31
N ASP A 69 -24.12 4.69 4.08
CA ASP A 69 -24.30 3.46 4.86
C ASP A 69 -24.72 2.33 3.91
N ALA A 70 -23.97 1.24 3.90
CA ALA A 70 -24.27 0.05 3.11
C ALA A 70 -24.08 -1.17 4.00
N ASP A 71 -25.19 -1.64 4.60
CA ASP A 71 -25.27 -2.66 5.66
C ASP A 71 -24.02 -3.56 5.85
N GLY A 72 -23.45 -3.51 7.06
CA GLY A 72 -22.15 -4.11 7.39
C GLY A 72 -20.91 -3.33 6.92
N SER A 73 -21.07 -2.31 6.08
CA SER A 73 -19.98 -1.50 5.52
C SER A 73 -20.35 -0.02 5.32
N TRP A 74 -19.34 0.81 5.05
CA TRP A 74 -19.51 2.17 4.53
C TRP A 74 -19.03 2.22 3.09
N GLN A 75 -19.85 2.81 2.21
CA GLN A 75 -19.38 3.18 0.89
C GLN A 75 -18.91 4.63 0.90
N VAL A 76 -17.61 4.83 0.67
CA VAL A 76 -16.97 6.14 0.63
C VAL A 76 -16.64 6.50 -0.82
N LEU A 77 -17.32 7.52 -1.33
CA LEU A 77 -17.14 8.05 -2.67
C LEU A 77 -16.22 9.26 -2.62
N VAL A 78 -14.97 9.08 -3.02
CA VAL A 78 -13.93 10.12 -2.96
C VAL A 78 -13.74 10.72 -4.35
N PRO A 79 -13.94 12.04 -4.53
CA PRO A 79 -13.54 12.72 -5.75
C PRO A 79 -12.05 12.51 -6.06
N ARG A 80 -11.74 12.26 -7.33
CA ARG A 80 -10.38 12.24 -7.83
C ARG A 80 -10.18 13.37 -8.82
N THR A 81 -9.17 14.19 -8.61
CA THR A 81 -8.75 15.23 -9.55
C THR A 81 -7.75 14.66 -10.55
N ASP A 82 -7.75 15.20 -11.77
CA ASP A 82 -6.68 14.95 -12.74
C ASP A 82 -5.56 16.00 -12.64
N TRP A 83 -4.55 15.87 -13.49
CA TRP A 83 -3.42 16.80 -13.59
C TRP A 83 -3.82 18.22 -14.03
N THR A 84 -5.05 18.41 -14.52
CA THR A 84 -5.65 19.72 -14.84
C THR A 84 -6.65 20.20 -13.80
N ASN A 85 -6.71 19.54 -12.64
CA ASN A 85 -7.65 19.83 -11.55
C ASN A 85 -9.14 19.73 -11.96
N ARG A 86 -9.44 18.98 -13.02
CA ARG A 86 -10.81 18.60 -13.35
C ARG A 86 -11.18 17.40 -12.49
N MET A 87 -12.47 17.23 -12.24
CA MET A 87 -13.00 16.15 -11.41
C MET A 87 -13.70 15.12 -12.30
N PRO A 88 -12.94 14.25 -13.01
CA PRO A 88 -13.50 13.39 -14.04
C PRO A 88 -14.34 12.26 -13.47
N ASN A 89 -13.96 11.67 -12.32
CA ASN A 89 -14.64 10.51 -11.73
C ASN A 89 -14.44 10.45 -10.20
N LYS A 90 -15.38 9.82 -9.48
CA LYS A 90 -15.22 9.47 -8.06
C LYS A 90 -14.67 8.05 -7.95
N ALA A 91 -13.71 7.84 -7.04
CA ALA A 91 -13.31 6.51 -6.61
C ALA A 91 -14.25 6.04 -5.50
N ALA A 92 -14.69 4.79 -5.59
CA ALA A 92 -15.51 4.15 -4.56
C ALA A 92 -14.63 3.23 -3.70
N PHE A 93 -14.76 3.35 -2.38
CA PHE A 93 -14.13 2.50 -1.39
C PHE A 93 -15.20 1.92 -0.48
N ASP A 94 -15.14 0.61 -0.24
CA ASP A 94 -15.98 -0.04 0.76
C ASP A 94 -15.14 -0.23 2.03
N VAL A 95 -15.67 0.20 3.17
CA VAL A 95 -15.04 0.08 4.49
C VAL A 95 -15.88 -0.85 5.35
N ASP A 96 -15.34 -1.99 5.73
CA ASP A 96 -16.03 -2.92 6.63
C ASP A 96 -16.23 -2.28 8.02
N LYS A 97 -17.46 -2.28 8.55
CA LYS A 97 -17.79 -1.63 9.83
C LYS A 97 -17.15 -2.33 11.03
N ALA A 98 -16.96 -3.64 10.97
CA ALA A 98 -16.43 -4.42 12.09
C ALA A 98 -14.90 -4.30 12.19
N THR A 99 -14.21 -4.29 11.06
CA THR A 99 -12.74 -4.40 10.98
C THR A 99 -12.06 -3.12 10.51
N GLY A 100 -12.81 -2.18 9.91
CA GLY A 100 -12.25 -0.98 9.28
C GLY A 100 -11.46 -1.28 8.01
N THR A 101 -11.56 -2.51 7.47
CA THR A 101 -10.84 -2.93 6.26
C THR A 101 -11.35 -2.14 5.06
N VAL A 102 -10.44 -1.51 4.31
CA VAL A 102 -10.76 -0.72 3.12
C VAL A 102 -10.50 -1.55 1.88
N THR A 103 -11.51 -1.65 1.01
CA THR A 103 -11.40 -2.24 -0.32
C THR A 103 -11.77 -1.22 -1.38
N ARG A 104 -10.96 -1.11 -2.44
CA ARG A 104 -11.27 -0.26 -3.57
C ARG A 104 -12.24 -1.00 -4.49
N ARG A 105 -13.36 -0.36 -4.82
CA ARG A 105 -14.32 -0.91 -5.78
C ARG A 105 -13.89 -0.54 -7.20
N ALA A 106 -13.78 -1.55 -8.05
CA ALA A 106 -13.64 -1.33 -9.49
C ALA A 106 -14.96 -0.82 -10.06
N VAL A 107 -14.91 0.26 -10.84
CA VAL A 107 -16.04 0.75 -11.62
C VAL A 107 -15.93 0.18 -13.04
N LYS A 108 -17.05 -0.30 -13.59
CA LYS A 108 -17.13 -0.92 -14.92
C LYS A 108 -17.28 0.12 -16.02
#